data_AF-A0A383DGK2-F1
#
_entry.id   AF-A0A383DGK2-F1
#
_cell.length_a   1.000
_cell.length_b   1.000
_cell.length_c   1.000
_cell.angle_alpha   90.00
_cell.angle_beta   90.00
_cell.angle_gamma   90.00
#
_symmetry.space_group_name_H-M   'P 1'
#
loop_
_entity.id
_entity.type
_entity.pdbx_description
1 polymer ?
#
loop_
_entity_poly.entity_id
_entity_poly.type
_entity_poly.pdbx_seq_one_letter_code
_entity_poly.pdbx_strand_id
1 'polypeptide(L)'
;MPIYEYLCSSCKSLTDKYYPNTNAPKTLVCAQCKSDAQRIISGAVYHASEATKTSKLDPRYEKMVDRAMHNSRSADPDRVLRNLKPFPKKK
;
A
#
# COMPACT_ATOMS: atom_id res chain seq x y z
N MET A 1 16.98 1.47 -8.13
CA MET A 1 16.77 0.03 -8.39
C MET A 1 16.06 -0.56 -7.17
N PRO A 2 14.99 -1.35 -7.34
CA PRO A 2 14.29 -1.92 -6.20
C PRO A 2 15.14 -2.99 -5.50
N ILE A 3 15.12 -2.97 -4.17
CA ILE A 3 15.72 -4.00 -3.33
C ILE A 3 14.62 -5.00 -3.01
N TYR A 4 14.90 -6.29 -3.24
CA TYR A 4 14.00 -7.38 -2.90
C TYR A 4 14.59 -8.21 -1.77
N GLU A 5 13.75 -8.50 -0.79
CA GLU A 5 14.08 -9.34 0.36
C GLU A 5 13.51 -10.74 0.13
N TYR A 6 14.28 -11.74 0.55
CA TYR A 6 13.88 -13.13 0.45
C TYR A 6 14.18 -13.88 1.74
N LEU A 7 13.23 -14.71 2.16
CA LEU A 7 13.32 -15.49 3.38
C LEU A 7 13.47 -16.97 3.04
N CYS A 8 14.52 -17.58 3.58
CA CYS A 8 14.71 -19.03 3.50
C CYS A 8 13.71 -19.75 4.41
N SER A 9 13.03 -20.77 3.87
CA SER A 9 12.10 -21.61 4.65
C SER A 9 12.79 -22.50 5.69
N SER A 10 14.02 -22.94 5.42
CA SER A 10 14.74 -23.90 6.27
C SER A 10 15.54 -23.22 7.39
N CYS A 11 16.41 -22.26 7.05
CA CYS A 11 17.29 -21.60 8.03
C CYS A 11 16.81 -20.22 8.47
N LYS A 12 15.71 -19.71 7.90
CA LYS A 12 15.15 -18.37 8.18
C LYS A 12 16.12 -17.20 7.97
N SER A 13 17.21 -17.40 7.23
CA SER A 13 18.11 -16.32 6.84
C SER A 13 17.41 -15.38 5.86
N LEU A 14 17.56 -14.07 6.06
CA LEU A 14 17.18 -13.05 5.09
C LEU A 14 18.28 -12.85 4.05
N THR A 15 17.89 -12.62 2.81
CA THR A 15 18.82 -12.31 1.72
C THR A 15 18.26 -11.17 0.88
N ASP A 16 19.04 -10.11 0.75
CA ASP A 16 18.65 -8.91 0.03
C ASP A 16 19.37 -8.86 -1.31
N LYS A 17 18.62 -8.71 -2.40
CA LYS A 17 19.18 -8.61 -3.76
C LYS A 17 18.55 -7.48 -4.55
N TYR A 18 19.40 -6.84 -5.34
CA TYR A 18 18.99 -5.85 -6.33
C TYR A 18 18.60 -6.56 -7.61
N TYR A 19 17.33 -6.46 -8.00
CA TYR A 19 16.87 -6.91 -9.31
C TYR A 19 16.22 -5.77 -10.09
N PRO A 20 16.32 -5.75 -11.43
CA PRO A 20 15.43 -4.95 -12.25
C PRO A 20 13.97 -5.37 -12.02
N ASN A 21 13.02 -4.43 -12.14
CA ASN A 21 11.59 -4.72 -11.98
C ASN A 21 11.09 -5.86 -12.88
N THR A 22 11.69 -6.01 -14.07
CA THR A 22 11.30 -7.01 -15.06
C THR A 22 11.86 -8.40 -14.80
N ASN A 23 12.96 -8.51 -14.04
CA ASN A 23 13.76 -9.74 -13.90
C ASN A 23 13.91 -10.20 -12.43
N ALA A 24 12.99 -9.83 -11.56
CA ALA A 24 13.01 -10.25 -10.17
C ALA A 24 12.42 -11.67 -10.02
N PRO A 25 13.23 -12.70 -9.71
CA PRO A 25 12.72 -14.06 -9.55
C PRO A 25 11.86 -14.17 -8.28
N LYS A 26 10.87 -15.07 -8.28
CA LYS A 26 10.01 -15.33 -7.12
C LYS A 26 10.73 -16.14 -6.02
N THR A 27 11.65 -16.99 -6.44
CA THR A 27 12.46 -17.84 -5.56
C THR A 27 13.94 -17.67 -5.87
N LEU A 28 14.78 -17.88 -4.87
CA LEU A 28 16.23 -18.02 -5.03
C LEU A 28 16.75 -19.17 -4.18
N VAL A 29 17.95 -19.60 -4.50
CA VAL A 29 18.72 -20.50 -3.65
C VAL A 29 19.31 -19.71 -2.48
N CYS A 30 19.03 -20.15 -1.26
CA CYS A 30 19.60 -19.60 -0.04
C CYS A 30 21.13 -19.76 -0.05
N ALA A 31 21.86 -18.68 0.23
CA ALA A 31 23.32 -18.71 0.29
C ALA A 31 23.87 -19.59 1.43
N GLN A 32 23.08 -19.80 2.50
CA GLN A 32 23.55 -20.45 3.72
C GLN A 32 23.25 -21.95 3.78
N CYS A 33 22.06 -22.38 3.36
CA CYS A 33 21.66 -23.80 3.41
C CYS A 33 21.26 -24.39 2.07
N LYS A 34 21.38 -23.62 0.97
CA LYS A 34 21.08 -24.05 -0.40
C LYS A 34 19.64 -24.52 -0.65
N SER A 35 18.72 -24.30 0.30
CA SER A 35 17.29 -24.54 0.08
C SER A 35 16.61 -23.33 -0.56
N ASP A 36 15.34 -23.50 -0.91
CA ASP A 36 14.55 -22.45 -1.53
C ASP A 36 14.19 -21.33 -0.54
N ALA A 37 14.50 -20.10 -0.96
CA ALA A 37 14.08 -18.87 -0.32
C ALA A 37 13.02 -18.17 -1.19
N GLN A 38 11.96 -17.70 -0.55
CA GLN A 38 10.84 -17.04 -1.22
C GLN A 38 10.90 -15.53 -1.03
N ARG A 39 10.48 -14.80 -2.05
CA ARG A 39 10.39 -13.35 -1.98
C ARG A 39 9.34 -12.93 -0.95
N ILE A 40 9.75 -12.07 -0.03
CA ILE A 40 8.85 -11.47 0.96
C ILE A 40 8.66 -9.98 0.65
N ILE A 41 7.57 -9.42 1.16
CA ILE A 41 7.36 -7.98 1.17
C ILE A 41 8.12 -7.44 2.38
N SER A 42 9.01 -6.47 2.17
CA SER A 42 9.81 -5.94 3.27
C SER A 42 8.94 -5.31 4.35
N GLY A 43 9.31 -5.51 5.61
CA GLY A 43 8.63 -4.89 6.74
C GLY A 43 8.61 -3.35 6.64
N ALA A 44 9.64 -2.75 6.04
CA ALA A 44 9.71 -1.31 5.81
C ALA A 44 8.59 -0.77 4.89
N VAL A 45 8.14 -1.56 3.90
CA VAL A 45 6.99 -1.19 3.05
C VAL A 45 5.67 -1.42 3.78
N TYR A 46 5.62 -2.41 4.67
CA TYR A 46 4.46 -2.68 5.51
C TYR A 46 4.20 -1.54 6.51
N HIS A 47 5.25 -1.00 7.14
CA HIS A 47 5.18 0.12 8.10
C HIS A 47 4.89 1.50 7.48
N ALA A 48 4.82 1.62 6.15
CA ALA A 48 4.30 2.85 5.56
C ALA A 48 2.83 3.03 5.97
N SER A 49 2.54 4.11 6.69
CA SER A 49 1.18 4.46 7.10
C SER A 49 0.28 4.53 5.86
N GLU A 50 -1.02 4.24 6.00
CA GLU A 50 -1.95 4.31 4.88
C GLU A 50 -1.93 5.68 4.19
N ALA A 51 -1.77 6.75 4.96
CA ALA A 51 -1.60 8.11 4.43
C ALA A 51 -0.36 8.27 3.52
N THR A 52 0.74 7.55 3.80
CA THR A 52 1.94 7.56 2.96
C THR A 52 1.81 6.64 1.74
N LYS A 53 0.90 5.66 1.81
CA LYS A 53 0.54 4.80 0.67
C LYS A 53 -0.39 5.56 -0.28
N THR A 54 -1.35 6.32 0.25
CA THR A 54 -2.25 7.16 -0.54
C THR A 54 -1.52 8.33 -1.17
N SER A 55 -0.59 8.98 -0.48
CA SER A 55 0.21 10.09 -1.04
C SER A 55 1.12 9.68 -2.22
N LYS A 56 1.34 8.38 -2.43
CA LYS A 56 2.10 7.82 -3.56
C LYS A 56 1.21 7.42 -4.74
N LEU A 57 -0.11 7.52 -4.60
CA LEU A 57 -1.02 7.28 -5.73
C LEU A 57 -0.84 8.40 -6.77
N ASP A 58 -1.00 8.04 -8.04
CA ASP A 58 -0.92 9.00 -9.14
C ASP A 58 -2.03 10.07 -8.95
N PRO A 59 -1.72 11.38 -9.03
CA PRO A 59 -2.71 12.45 -8.98
C PRO A 59 -3.88 12.29 -9.97
N ARG A 60 -3.69 11.54 -11.07
CA ARG A 60 -4.77 11.17 -11.99
C ARG A 60 -5.81 10.26 -11.35
N TYR A 61 -5.37 9.33 -10.51
CA TYR A 61 -6.26 8.41 -9.82
C TYR A 61 -7.08 9.14 -8.76
N GLU A 62 -6.47 10.05 -8.00
CA GLU A 62 -7.18 10.92 -7.05
C GLU A 62 -8.33 11.67 -7.73
N LYS A 63 -8.06 12.33 -8.88
CA LYS A 63 -9.09 13.05 -9.65
C LYS A 63 -10.22 12.16 -10.14
N MET A 64 -9.94 10.90 -10.48
CA MET A 64 -10.98 9.95 -10.89
C MET A 64 -11.87 9.57 -9.71
N VAL A 65 -11.28 9.33 -8.54
CA VAL A 65 -12.02 9.03 -7.31
C VAL A 65 -12.86 10.23 -6.89
N ASP A 66 -12.31 11.44 -6.89
CA ASP A 66 -13.04 12.67 -6.56
C ASP A 66 -14.24 12.88 -7.49
N ARG A 67 -14.06 12.65 -8.81
CA ARG A 67 -15.14 12.73 -9.78
C ARG A 67 -16.22 11.66 -9.51
N ALA A 68 -15.82 10.44 -9.18
CA ALA A 68 -16.77 9.36 -8.86
C ALA A 68 -17.54 9.65 -7.56
N MET A 69 -16.86 10.17 -6.55
CA MET A 69 -17.47 10.61 -5.27
C MET A 69 -18.45 11.75 -5.50
N HIS A 70 -18.07 12.76 -6.30
CA HIS A 70 -18.96 13.87 -6.65
C HIS A 70 -20.22 13.40 -7.41
N ASN A 71 -20.07 12.43 -8.30
CA ASN A 71 -21.18 11.89 -9.08
C ASN A 71 -22.10 10.95 -8.27
N SER A 72 -21.59 10.38 -7.17
CA SER A 72 -22.34 9.46 -6.32
C SER A 72 -22.77 10.15 -5.02
N ARG A 73 -23.98 10.72 -5.04
CA ARG A 73 -24.54 11.44 -3.88
C ARG A 73 -24.65 10.58 -2.61
N SER A 74 -24.64 9.25 -2.73
CA SER A 74 -24.63 8.31 -1.60
C SER A 74 -23.25 8.12 -0.95
N ALA A 75 -22.17 8.47 -1.65
CA ALA A 75 -20.80 8.32 -1.15
C ALA A 75 -20.28 9.58 -0.44
N ASP A 76 -20.99 10.71 -0.56
CA ASP A 76 -20.66 11.95 0.14
C ASP A 76 -20.85 11.77 1.67
N PRO A 77 -19.77 11.82 2.47
CA PRO A 77 -19.83 11.61 3.93
C PRO A 77 -20.66 12.69 4.64
N ASP A 78 -20.73 13.90 4.07
CA ASP A 78 -21.45 15.03 4.65
C ASP A 78 -22.90 15.12 4.17
N ARG A 79 -23.37 14.15 3.37
CA ARG A 79 -24.73 14.12 2.81
C ARG A 79 -25.79 14.31 3.89
N VAL A 80 -25.63 13.66 5.05
CA VAL A 80 -26.59 13.71 6.14
C VAL A 80 -26.50 15.06 6.86
N LEU A 81 -25.29 15.59 7.06
CA LEU A 81 -25.06 16.86 7.75
C LEU A 81 -25.71 18.04 7.03
N ARG A 82 -25.72 18.06 5.70
CA ARG A 82 -26.38 19.12 4.90
C ARG A 82 -27.90 19.19 5.09
N ASN A 83 -28.53 18.08 5.51
CA ASN A 83 -29.98 18.02 5.71
C ASN A 83 -30.38 18.31 7.17
N LEU A 84 -29.43 18.45 8.09
CA LEU A 84 -29.72 18.76 9.48
C LEU A 84 -30.00 20.26 9.65
N LYS A 85 -31.03 20.59 10.43
CA LYS A 85 -31.28 21.99 10.82
C LYS A 85 -30.20 22.41 11.84
N PRO A 86 -29.57 23.57 11.66
CA PRO A 86 -28.59 24.08 12.62
C PRO A 86 -29.24 24.30 13.99
N PHE A 87 -28.49 24.02 15.06
CA PHE A 87 -28.97 24.22 16.41
C PHE A 87 -29.32 25.69 16.66
N PRO A 88 -30.44 25.98 17.35
CA PRO A 88 -30.78 27.35 17.71
C PRO A 88 -29.68 27.95 18.60
N LYS A 89 -29.19 29.14 18.26
CA LYS A 89 -28.25 29.87 19.12
C LYS A 89 -28.98 30.26 20.41
N LYS A 90 -28.38 29.94 21.58
CA LYS A 90 -28.86 30.46 22.86
C LYS A 90 -28.79 31.99 22.84
N LYS A 91 -29.86 32.63 23.28
CA LYS A 91 -29.92 34.08 23.54
C LYS A 91 -29.06 34.44 24.73
#